data_AF-A0A2N5ZNA1-F1
#
_entry.id   AF-A0A2N5ZNA1-F1
#
_cell.length_a   1.000
_cell.length_b   1.000
_cell.length_c   1.000
_cell.angle_alpha   90.00
_cell.angle_beta   90.00
_cell.angle_gamma   90.00
#
_symmetry.space_group_name_H-M   'P 1'
#
loop_
_entity.id
_entity.type
_entity.pdbx_description
1 polymer ?
#
loop_
_entity_poly.entity_id
_entity_poly.type
_entity_poly.pdbx_seq_one_letter_code
_entity_poly.pdbx_strand_id
1 'polypeptide(L)'
;NNLEKVVFYINDIEITTLYNSPYEIDWVAGENDFGPHTIKIVAIDKEQVSKYDDVFIKINGTVTDSDGNEYPTIKIGDQIWMGENLKTKTYNDGTPIILVTNEHDWYREEGVYCYSDFDEDQNADIYGALYNWYAVNTEKLCPDGWHIPSDAEWLTLKDFVSSDGHGQYVGKALKSTTGWDDYKMGNGLDSYDFTALPGGQILGGFWGLGYFGYWWSSTEYLNYYGHYVSMGYSYDQLYDYHEFKEFGFSVRCIKD
;
A
#
# COMPACT_ATOMS: atom_id res chain seq x y z
N ASN A 1 -46.31 -9.96 13.00
CA ASN A 1 -45.26 -9.24 12.26
C ASN A 1 -45.92 -8.55 11.07
N ASN A 2 -45.86 -7.21 10.97
CA ASN A 2 -46.48 -6.45 9.87
C ASN A 2 -45.55 -6.31 8.65
N LEU A 3 -44.32 -6.81 8.77
CA LEU A 3 -43.31 -6.83 7.72
C LEU A 3 -43.77 -7.70 6.52
N GLU A 4 -43.65 -7.17 5.31
CA GLU A 4 -43.96 -7.86 4.05
C GLU A 4 -42.69 -8.43 3.42
N LYS A 5 -41.63 -7.62 3.34
CA LYS A 5 -40.35 -8.02 2.72
C LYS A 5 -39.20 -7.17 3.24
N VAL A 6 -37.98 -7.68 3.07
CA VAL A 6 -36.72 -6.97 3.31
C VAL A 6 -35.92 -6.98 2.01
N VAL A 7 -35.42 -5.81 1.59
CA VAL A 7 -34.64 -5.64 0.37
C VAL A 7 -33.21 -5.25 0.75
N PHE A 8 -32.22 -5.92 0.17
CA PHE A 8 -30.81 -5.65 0.37
C PHE A 8 -30.23 -4.92 -0.83
N TYR A 9 -29.43 -3.90 -0.57
CA TYR A 9 -28.74 -3.12 -1.58
C TYR A 9 -27.25 -3.05 -1.28
N ILE A 10 -26.43 -3.04 -2.34
CA ILE A 10 -25.02 -2.65 -2.30
C ILE A 10 -24.86 -1.50 -3.29
N ASN A 11 -24.37 -0.34 -2.83
CA ASN A 11 -24.20 0.87 -3.64
C ASN A 11 -25.49 1.26 -4.40
N ASP A 12 -26.62 1.24 -3.69
CA ASP A 12 -27.97 1.48 -4.21
C ASP A 12 -28.46 0.49 -5.29
N ILE A 13 -27.69 -0.55 -5.61
CA ILE A 13 -28.10 -1.65 -6.49
C ILE A 13 -28.78 -2.72 -5.65
N GLU A 14 -30.03 -3.07 -5.98
CA GLU A 14 -30.75 -4.16 -5.33
C GLU A 14 -30.05 -5.49 -5.60
N ILE A 15 -29.66 -6.18 -4.53
CA ILE A 15 -29.03 -7.50 -4.58
C ILE A 15 -30.08 -8.60 -4.47
N THR A 16 -31.00 -8.47 -3.51
CA THR A 16 -32.07 -9.45 -3.31
C THR A 16 -33.21 -8.89 -2.48
N THR A 17 -34.36 -9.56 -2.57
CA THR A 17 -35.56 -9.30 -1.77
C THR A 17 -35.98 -10.60 -1.07
N LEU A 18 -36.12 -10.55 0.26
CA LEU A 18 -36.52 -11.67 1.11
C LEU A 18 -37.90 -11.45 1.70
N TYR A 19 -38.77 -12.46 1.62
CA TYR A 19 -40.16 -12.38 2.10
C TYR A 19 -40.39 -13.11 3.44
N ASN A 20 -39.42 -13.90 3.91
CA ASN A 20 -39.54 -14.71 5.12
C ASN A 20 -38.28 -14.60 5.99
N SER A 21 -38.44 -14.69 7.31
CA SER A 21 -37.34 -14.69 8.29
C SER A 21 -36.65 -16.08 8.34
N PRO A 22 -35.32 -16.15 8.56
CA PRO A 22 -34.38 -15.05 8.79
C PRO A 22 -34.07 -14.22 7.53
N TYR A 23 -33.86 -12.91 7.72
CA TYR A 23 -33.53 -11.98 6.64
C TYR A 23 -32.01 -11.80 6.57
N GLU A 24 -31.34 -12.69 5.85
CA GLU A 24 -29.88 -12.77 5.82
C GLU A 24 -29.39 -12.96 4.38
N ILE A 25 -28.23 -12.40 4.06
CA ILE A 25 -27.53 -12.58 2.79
C ILE A 25 -26.07 -12.93 3.03
N ASP A 26 -25.52 -13.76 2.16
CA ASP A 26 -24.08 -13.98 2.06
C ASP A 26 -23.55 -13.19 0.86
N TRP A 27 -22.61 -12.28 1.11
CA TRP A 27 -21.90 -11.58 0.05
C TRP A 27 -20.43 -12.02 0.06
N VAL A 28 -20.00 -12.63 -1.04
CA VAL A 28 -18.60 -13.03 -1.25
C VAL A 28 -17.94 -11.96 -2.11
N ALA A 29 -17.26 -11.02 -1.46
CA ALA A 29 -16.55 -9.94 -2.14
C ALA A 29 -15.26 -10.46 -2.81
N GLY A 30 -15.01 -10.04 -4.05
CA GLY A 30 -13.76 -10.27 -4.76
C GLY A 30 -12.98 -8.97 -4.99
N GLU A 31 -11.91 -9.05 -5.79
CA GLU A 31 -11.07 -7.87 -6.10
C GLU A 31 -11.80 -6.78 -6.88
N ASN A 32 -12.86 -7.15 -7.61
CA ASN A 32 -13.74 -6.19 -8.28
C ASN A 32 -14.61 -5.39 -7.30
N ASP A 33 -14.72 -5.87 -6.06
CA ASP A 33 -15.44 -5.24 -4.97
C ASP A 33 -14.48 -4.50 -4.02
N PHE A 34 -13.22 -4.26 -4.38
CA PHE A 34 -12.33 -3.45 -3.54
C PHE A 34 -12.74 -1.99 -3.54
N GLY A 35 -12.66 -1.36 -2.37
CA GLY A 35 -13.02 0.04 -2.16
C GLY A 35 -14.27 0.21 -1.28
N PRO A 36 -14.83 1.44 -1.25
CA PRO A 36 -15.96 1.77 -0.39
C PRO A 36 -17.28 1.21 -0.94
N HIS A 37 -18.10 0.65 -0.04
CA HIS A 37 -19.46 0.20 -0.33
C HIS A 37 -20.44 0.69 0.73
N THR A 38 -21.65 1.02 0.29
CA THR A 38 -22.80 1.20 1.18
C THR A 38 -23.69 -0.04 1.10
N ILE A 39 -23.79 -0.78 2.20
CA ILE A 39 -24.78 -1.84 2.35
C ILE A 39 -26.02 -1.23 2.99
N LYS A 40 -27.16 -1.33 2.31
CA LYS A 40 -28.44 -0.78 2.80
C LYS A 40 -29.50 -1.86 2.86
N ILE A 41 -30.23 -1.90 3.96
CA ILE A 41 -31.30 -2.88 4.21
C ILE A 41 -32.60 -2.11 4.36
N VAL A 42 -33.61 -2.43 3.55
CA VAL A 42 -34.91 -1.76 3.53
C VAL A 42 -36.01 -2.74 3.93
N ALA A 43 -36.61 -2.53 5.10
CA ALA A 43 -37.77 -3.26 5.59
C ALA A 43 -39.06 -2.58 5.12
N ILE A 44 -39.93 -3.31 4.42
CA ILE A 44 -41.19 -2.79 3.87
C ILE A 44 -42.34 -3.58 4.50
N ASP A 45 -43.28 -2.86 5.11
CA ASP A 45 -44.49 -3.45 5.70
C ASP A 45 -45.62 -3.63 4.66
N LYS A 46 -46.69 -4.31 5.07
CA LYS A 46 -47.86 -4.58 4.21
C LYS A 46 -48.63 -3.33 3.78
N GLU A 47 -48.41 -2.20 4.45
CA GLU A 47 -48.98 -0.90 4.10
C GLU A 47 -48.06 -0.12 3.14
N GLN A 48 -47.01 -0.77 2.63
CA GLN A 48 -45.96 -0.19 1.78
C GLN A 48 -45.14 0.91 2.46
N VAL A 49 -45.11 0.94 3.80
CA VAL A 49 -44.25 1.86 4.56
C VAL A 49 -42.87 1.21 4.71
N SER A 50 -41.82 1.95 4.34
CA SER A 50 -40.44 1.49 4.43
C SER A 50 -39.67 2.12 5.59
N LYS A 51 -38.83 1.33 6.25
CA LYS A 51 -37.72 1.79 7.10
C LYS A 51 -36.42 1.19 6.58
N TYR A 52 -35.31 1.88 6.76
CA TYR A 52 -34.01 1.36 6.34
C TYR A 52 -32.93 1.71 7.35
N ASP A 53 -31.84 0.96 7.25
CA ASP A 53 -30.57 1.26 7.88
C ASP A 53 -29.47 0.97 6.84
N ASP A 54 -28.33 1.63 6.98
CA ASP A 54 -27.20 1.45 6.09
C ASP A 54 -25.87 1.48 6.83
N VAL A 55 -24.90 0.76 6.29
CA VAL A 55 -23.53 0.71 6.79
C VAL A 55 -22.56 0.98 5.66
N PHE A 56 -21.59 1.84 5.94
CA PHE A 56 -20.45 2.08 5.08
C PHE A 56 -19.34 1.11 5.47
N ILE A 57 -18.85 0.37 4.48
CA ILE A 57 -17.72 -0.55 4.63
C ILE A 57 -16.69 -0.26 3.56
N LYS A 58 -15.44 -0.63 3.80
CA LYS A 58 -14.39 -0.66 2.79
C LYS A 58 -13.87 -2.08 2.69
N ILE A 59 -13.90 -2.64 1.48
CA ILE A 59 -13.35 -3.96 1.21
C ILE A 59 -11.92 -3.78 0.70
N ASN A 60 -11.00 -4.48 1.35
CA ASN A 60 -9.60 -4.58 0.97
C ASN A 60 -9.23 -6.07 0.97
N GLY A 61 -8.26 -6.47 0.15
CA GLY A 61 -7.67 -7.81 0.22
C GLY A 61 -6.45 -7.84 1.12
N THR A 62 -5.84 -9.00 1.25
CA THR A 62 -4.49 -9.14 1.82
C THR A 62 -3.61 -9.99 0.93
N VAL A 63 -2.30 -9.81 1.06
CA VAL A 63 -1.28 -10.66 0.45
C VAL A 63 -0.31 -11.10 1.54
N THR A 64 0.18 -12.34 1.47
CA THR A 64 1.13 -12.89 2.44
C THR A 64 2.46 -13.18 1.75
N ASP A 65 3.58 -12.74 2.34
CA ASP A 65 4.92 -13.08 1.84
C ASP A 65 5.42 -14.45 2.31
N SER A 66 6.64 -14.81 1.90
CA SER A 66 7.28 -16.09 2.23
C SER A 66 7.57 -16.29 3.72
N ASP A 67 7.59 -15.22 4.53
CA ASP A 67 7.79 -15.30 5.97
C ASP A 67 6.47 -15.32 6.75
N GLY A 68 5.33 -15.24 6.05
CA GLY A 68 4.01 -15.18 6.68
C GLY A 68 3.60 -13.79 7.13
N ASN A 69 4.29 -12.72 6.70
CA ASN A 69 3.81 -11.36 6.93
C ASN A 69 2.59 -11.13 6.03
N GLU A 70 1.49 -10.71 6.63
CA GLU A 70 0.26 -10.37 5.91
C GLU A 70 0.15 -8.86 5.75
N TYR A 71 -0.09 -8.40 4.52
CA TYR A 71 -0.15 -6.99 4.17
C TYR A 71 -1.52 -6.65 3.59
N PRO A 72 -2.12 -5.51 3.97
CA PRO A 72 -3.33 -5.03 3.30
C PRO A 72 -3.04 -4.73 1.83
N THR A 73 -4.06 -4.89 0.99
CA THR A 73 -4.01 -4.54 -0.43
C THR A 73 -5.12 -3.57 -0.76
N ILE A 74 -4.79 -2.58 -1.57
CA ILE A 74 -5.65 -1.44 -1.89
C ILE A 74 -5.72 -1.27 -3.40
N LYS A 75 -6.90 -0.90 -3.91
CA LYS A 75 -7.07 -0.58 -5.33
C LYS A 75 -7.01 0.93 -5.55
N ILE A 76 -6.11 1.38 -6.42
CA ILE A 76 -5.97 2.78 -6.83
C ILE A 76 -6.03 2.82 -8.35
N GLY A 77 -7.10 3.40 -8.89
CA GLY A 77 -7.45 3.23 -10.30
C GLY A 77 -7.65 1.75 -10.62
N ASP A 78 -6.91 1.25 -11.61
CA ASP A 78 -6.92 -0.16 -12.00
C ASP A 78 -5.78 -0.98 -11.36
N GLN A 79 -4.89 -0.35 -10.59
CA GLN A 79 -3.75 -1.01 -9.96
C GLN A 79 -4.10 -1.46 -8.54
N ILE A 80 -3.62 -2.66 -8.16
CA ILE A 80 -3.73 -3.17 -6.79
C ILE A 80 -2.35 -3.12 -6.14
N TRP A 81 -2.22 -2.30 -5.10
CA TRP A 81 -0.99 -2.02 -4.38
C TRP A 81 -1.00 -2.67 -3.00
N MET A 82 0.17 -3.00 -2.45
CA MET A 82 0.30 -3.20 -1.02
C MET A 82 0.03 -1.87 -0.30
N GLY A 83 -0.71 -1.92 0.80
CA GLY A 83 -0.99 -0.78 1.69
C GLY A 83 0.13 -0.49 2.68
N GLU A 84 1.10 -1.40 2.81
CA GLU A 84 2.28 -1.24 3.66
C GLU A 84 3.57 -1.55 2.90
N ASN A 85 4.71 -1.09 3.42
CA ASN A 85 6.01 -1.43 2.85
C ASN A 85 6.37 -2.89 3.20
N LEU A 86 7.03 -3.57 2.27
CA LEU A 86 7.49 -4.94 2.43
C LEU A 86 8.51 -5.05 3.59
N LYS A 87 8.42 -6.13 4.37
CA LYS A 87 9.33 -6.44 5.49
C LYS A 87 9.84 -7.89 5.50
N THR A 88 9.77 -8.54 4.34
CA THR A 88 10.26 -9.91 4.16
C THR A 88 11.77 -10.03 4.40
N LYS A 89 12.15 -11.13 5.02
CA LYS A 89 13.50 -11.59 5.33
C LYS A 89 13.94 -12.70 4.37
N THR A 90 13.03 -13.24 3.57
CA THR A 90 13.28 -14.29 2.58
C THR A 90 12.73 -13.89 1.21
N TYR A 91 13.36 -14.36 0.14
CA TYR A 91 12.76 -14.31 -1.19
C TYR A 91 11.59 -15.31 -1.29
N ASN A 92 10.74 -15.14 -2.29
CA ASN A 92 9.58 -16.02 -2.55
C ASN A 92 9.97 -17.49 -2.86
N ASP A 93 11.23 -17.76 -3.20
CA ASP A 93 11.78 -19.11 -3.35
C ASP A 93 12.33 -19.71 -2.03
N GLY A 94 12.18 -18.99 -0.92
CA GLY A 94 12.65 -19.36 0.42
C GLY A 94 14.13 -19.04 0.69
N THR A 95 14.85 -18.45 -0.26
CA THR A 95 16.26 -18.04 -0.05
C THR A 95 16.32 -16.87 0.94
N PRO A 96 17.12 -16.94 2.03
CA PRO A 96 17.25 -15.83 2.97
C PRO A 96 17.93 -14.60 2.35
N ILE A 97 17.47 -13.42 2.76
CA ILE A 97 18.12 -12.13 2.48
C ILE A 97 19.02 -11.79 3.66
N ILE A 98 20.17 -11.16 3.41
CA ILE A 98 21.13 -10.87 4.47
C ILE A 98 20.67 -9.64 5.27
N LEU A 99 20.41 -9.84 6.56
CA LEU A 99 20.17 -8.74 7.50
C LEU A 99 21.48 -8.01 7.80
N VAL A 100 21.46 -6.69 7.64
CA VAL A 100 22.52 -5.78 8.05
C VAL A 100 22.05 -4.97 9.26
N THR A 101 22.85 -4.95 10.32
CA THR A 101 22.52 -4.28 11.60
C THR A 101 23.42 -3.08 11.92
N ASN A 102 24.31 -2.71 11.00
CA ASN A 102 25.14 -1.52 11.13
C ASN A 102 25.58 -1.02 9.74
N GLU A 103 25.94 0.26 9.67
CA GLU A 103 26.31 0.93 8.41
C GLU A 103 27.55 0.36 7.71
N HIS A 104 28.48 -0.23 8.46
CA HIS A 104 29.75 -0.72 7.91
C HIS A 104 29.55 -1.95 7.02
N ASP A 105 28.55 -2.78 7.34
CA ASP A 105 28.27 -4.04 6.66
C ASP A 105 27.31 -3.91 5.47
N TRP A 106 26.83 -2.69 5.19
CA TRP A 106 25.81 -2.43 4.15
C TRP A 106 26.34 -2.64 2.72
N TYR A 107 27.60 -2.30 2.47
CA TYR A 107 28.18 -2.34 1.12
C TYR A 107 28.48 -3.76 0.66
N ARG A 108 27.58 -4.32 -0.14
CA ARG A 108 27.62 -5.72 -0.62
C ARG A 108 27.12 -5.84 -2.05
N GLU A 109 27.69 -6.79 -2.79
CA GLU A 109 27.26 -7.18 -4.15
C GLU A 109 26.26 -8.35 -4.12
N GLU A 110 25.43 -8.39 -3.08
CA GLU A 110 24.40 -9.40 -2.82
C GLU A 110 23.19 -8.73 -2.16
N GLY A 111 22.04 -9.38 -2.22
CA GLY A 111 20.81 -8.83 -1.66
C GLY A 111 20.87 -8.71 -0.15
N VAL A 112 20.71 -7.49 0.36
CA VAL A 112 20.66 -7.20 1.79
C VAL A 112 19.43 -6.39 2.15
N TYR A 113 19.07 -6.44 3.42
CA TYR A 113 18.06 -5.57 3.99
C TYR A 113 18.47 -5.07 5.38
N CYS A 114 17.87 -3.97 5.80
CA CYS A 114 17.90 -3.51 7.19
C CYS A 114 16.56 -2.87 7.55
N TYR A 115 16.40 -2.50 8.80
CA TYR A 115 15.31 -1.63 9.25
C TYR A 115 15.81 -0.20 9.38
N SER A 116 14.89 0.77 9.38
CA SER A 116 15.24 2.17 9.60
C SER A 116 16.07 2.33 10.88
N ASP A 117 17.12 3.15 10.82
CA ASP A 117 18.10 3.35 11.91
C ASP A 117 18.76 2.07 12.46
N PHE A 118 18.72 0.97 11.70
CA PHE A 118 19.15 -0.36 12.13
C PHE A 118 18.44 -0.89 13.40
N ASP A 119 17.23 -0.40 13.68
CA ASP A 119 16.42 -0.76 14.85
C ASP A 119 15.18 -1.56 14.43
N GLU A 120 15.27 -2.90 14.49
CA GLU A 120 14.16 -3.80 14.15
C GLU A 120 12.96 -3.62 15.10
N ASP A 121 13.22 -3.58 16.40
CA ASP A 121 12.18 -3.55 17.44
C ASP A 121 11.29 -2.29 17.34
N GLN A 122 11.87 -1.16 16.93
CA GLN A 122 11.12 0.09 16.78
C GLN A 122 10.54 0.30 15.38
N ASN A 123 11.19 -0.19 14.32
CA ASN A 123 10.89 0.28 12.97
C ASN A 123 10.35 -0.78 12.01
N ALA A 124 10.52 -2.08 12.28
CA ALA A 124 10.11 -3.13 11.33
C ALA A 124 8.61 -3.11 11.01
N ASP A 125 7.77 -2.98 12.04
CA ASP A 125 6.32 -2.97 11.88
C ASP A 125 5.76 -1.62 11.44
N ILE A 126 6.55 -0.55 11.52
CA ILE A 126 6.11 0.80 11.15
C ILE A 126 6.49 1.11 9.70
N TYR A 127 7.78 0.95 9.37
CA TYR A 127 8.33 1.43 8.09
C TYR A 127 8.61 0.32 7.09
N GLY A 128 8.51 -0.94 7.51
CA GLY A 128 9.00 -2.08 6.75
C GLY A 128 10.53 -2.11 6.68
N ALA A 129 11.06 -2.89 5.74
CA ALA A 129 12.49 -3.00 5.52
C ALA A 129 12.98 -2.07 4.40
N LEU A 130 14.26 -1.74 4.45
CA LEU A 130 15.02 -1.09 3.39
C LEU A 130 15.87 -2.15 2.71
N TYR A 131 15.76 -2.26 1.39
CA TYR A 131 16.45 -3.25 0.57
C TYR A 131 17.43 -2.56 -0.36
N ASN A 132 18.59 -3.18 -0.64
CA ASN A 132 19.46 -2.70 -1.71
C ASN A 132 18.95 -3.14 -3.10
N TRP A 133 19.52 -2.57 -4.16
CA TRP A 133 19.13 -2.93 -5.53
C TRP A 133 19.36 -4.41 -5.86
N TYR A 134 20.39 -5.03 -5.28
CA TYR A 134 20.68 -6.45 -5.51
C TYR A 134 19.55 -7.35 -4.98
N ALA A 135 18.83 -6.95 -3.94
CA ALA A 135 17.64 -7.65 -3.49
C ALA A 135 16.41 -7.38 -4.38
N VAL A 136 16.26 -6.14 -4.83
CA VAL A 136 15.18 -5.69 -5.72
C VAL A 136 15.24 -6.39 -7.08
N ASN A 137 16.41 -6.47 -7.70
CA ASN A 137 16.62 -6.95 -9.06
C ASN A 137 16.68 -8.49 -9.17
N THR A 138 15.90 -9.18 -8.34
CA THR A 138 15.82 -10.65 -8.31
C THR A 138 14.54 -11.20 -8.91
N GLU A 139 13.50 -10.36 -9.08
CA GLU A 139 12.12 -10.77 -9.40
C GLU A 139 11.47 -11.67 -8.33
N LYS A 140 12.12 -11.82 -7.17
CA LYS A 140 11.73 -12.77 -6.13
C LYS A 140 11.43 -12.12 -4.78
N LEU A 141 11.57 -10.81 -4.68
CA LEU A 141 11.43 -10.10 -3.42
C LEU A 141 9.95 -9.98 -2.99
N CYS A 142 9.05 -9.79 -3.94
CA CYS A 142 7.62 -9.72 -3.69
C CYS A 142 6.96 -11.11 -3.62
N PRO A 143 5.79 -11.25 -2.98
CA PRO A 143 5.00 -12.48 -2.98
C PRO A 143 4.68 -12.98 -4.41
N ASP A 144 4.35 -14.26 -4.56
CA ASP A 144 3.93 -14.80 -5.87
C ASP A 144 2.69 -14.06 -6.42
N GLY A 145 2.74 -13.67 -7.69
CA GLY A 145 1.71 -12.86 -8.36
C GLY A 145 1.79 -11.36 -8.05
N TRP A 146 2.90 -10.92 -7.44
CA TRP A 146 3.21 -9.54 -7.13
C TRP A 146 4.65 -9.23 -7.54
N HIS A 147 4.91 -7.96 -7.87
CA HIS A 147 6.23 -7.51 -8.28
C HIS A 147 6.54 -6.11 -7.77
N ILE A 148 7.80 -5.71 -7.90
CA ILE A 148 8.25 -4.36 -7.57
C ILE A 148 7.85 -3.43 -8.72
N PRO A 149 7.10 -2.33 -8.45
CA PRO A 149 6.55 -1.49 -9.50
C PRO A 149 7.64 -0.92 -10.39
N SER A 150 7.36 -0.88 -11.69
CA SER A 150 8.17 -0.19 -12.69
C SER A 150 7.89 1.32 -12.72
N ASP A 151 8.71 2.08 -13.44
CA ASP A 151 8.48 3.51 -13.65
C ASP A 151 7.13 3.78 -14.34
N ALA A 152 6.70 2.89 -15.22
CA ALA A 152 5.42 3.00 -15.91
C ALA A 152 4.23 2.84 -14.94
N GLU A 153 4.37 1.99 -13.93
CA GLU A 153 3.33 1.75 -12.93
C GLU A 153 3.28 2.85 -11.89
N TRP A 154 4.43 3.37 -11.47
CA TRP A 154 4.51 4.59 -10.68
C TRP A 154 3.90 5.79 -11.40
N LEU A 155 4.17 5.93 -12.71
CA LEU A 155 3.56 6.97 -13.53
C LEU A 155 2.04 6.79 -13.64
N THR A 156 1.56 5.56 -13.80
CA THR A 156 0.11 5.27 -13.83
C THR A 156 -0.57 5.67 -12.53
N LEU A 157 0.02 5.33 -11.37
CA LEU A 157 -0.46 5.76 -10.06
C LEU A 157 -0.51 7.30 -9.97
N LYS A 158 0.59 7.96 -10.35
CA LYS A 158 0.73 9.41 -10.31
C LYS A 158 -0.30 10.12 -11.17
N ASP A 159 -0.51 9.65 -12.39
CA ASP A 159 -1.46 10.22 -13.34
C ASP A 159 -2.90 10.02 -12.87
N PHE A 160 -3.23 8.83 -12.35
CA PHE A 160 -4.55 8.55 -11.77
C PHE A 160 -4.85 9.51 -10.62
N VAL A 161 -3.99 9.55 -9.59
CA VAL A 161 -4.16 10.41 -8.41
C VAL A 161 -4.24 11.89 -8.79
N SER A 162 -3.39 12.32 -9.72
CA SER A 162 -3.43 13.69 -10.25
C SER A 162 -4.79 14.01 -10.90
N SER A 163 -5.31 13.09 -11.73
CA SER A 163 -6.58 13.26 -12.43
C SER A 163 -7.81 13.18 -11.51
N ASP A 164 -7.69 12.48 -10.38
CA ASP A 164 -8.73 12.29 -9.36
C ASP A 164 -8.82 13.47 -8.38
N GLY A 165 -8.48 14.67 -8.84
CA GLY A 165 -8.68 15.93 -8.10
C GLY A 165 -7.50 16.39 -7.25
N HIS A 166 -6.39 15.64 -7.21
CA HIS A 166 -5.20 16.06 -6.46
C HIS A 166 -4.20 16.88 -7.30
N GLY A 167 -4.26 16.84 -8.64
CA GLY A 167 -3.39 17.61 -9.52
C GLY A 167 -1.91 17.47 -9.14
N GLN A 168 -1.24 18.57 -8.83
CA GLN A 168 0.18 18.55 -8.41
C GLN A 168 0.42 18.04 -6.98
N TYR A 169 -0.63 17.75 -6.20
CA TYR A 169 -0.56 17.35 -4.79
C TYR A 169 -0.58 15.83 -4.59
N VAL A 170 -0.10 15.05 -5.58
CA VAL A 170 -0.08 13.57 -5.57
C VAL A 170 0.60 13.02 -4.32
N GLY A 171 1.78 13.52 -3.98
CA GLY A 171 2.52 13.08 -2.80
C GLY A 171 1.72 13.35 -1.51
N LYS A 172 1.06 14.50 -1.41
CA LYS A 172 0.21 14.80 -0.25
C LYS A 172 -0.99 13.85 -0.12
N ALA A 173 -1.56 13.44 -1.25
CA ALA A 173 -2.69 12.50 -1.27
C ALA A 173 -2.29 11.09 -0.80
N LEU A 174 -1.07 10.66 -1.15
CA LEU A 174 -0.56 9.31 -0.85
C LEU A 174 0.14 9.18 0.51
N LYS A 175 0.74 10.27 1.01
CA LYS A 175 1.40 10.30 2.31
C LYS A 175 0.43 9.91 3.43
N SER A 176 0.92 9.12 4.37
CA SER A 176 0.22 8.78 5.62
C SER A 176 -0.20 10.04 6.39
N THR A 177 -1.25 9.89 7.21
CA THR A 177 -1.77 10.96 8.07
C THR A 177 -0.90 11.25 9.30
N THR A 178 0.12 10.40 9.56
CA THR A 178 1.07 10.52 10.67
C THR A 178 2.48 10.11 10.24
N GLY A 179 3.48 10.40 11.07
CA GLY A 179 4.87 9.91 10.92
C GLY A 179 5.78 10.86 10.15
N TRP A 180 5.23 11.82 9.40
CA TRP A 180 6.02 12.90 8.78
C TRP A 180 6.24 14.02 9.80
N ASP A 181 7.27 14.85 9.60
CA ASP A 181 7.57 15.98 10.50
C ASP A 181 6.38 16.95 10.65
N ASP A 182 5.65 16.78 11.76
CA ASP A 182 4.46 17.52 12.14
C ASP A 182 4.73 19.00 12.35
N TYR A 183 5.95 19.37 12.76
CA TYR A 183 6.29 20.77 13.01
C TYR A 183 6.17 21.63 11.75
N LYS A 184 6.27 21.00 10.56
CA LYS A 184 6.09 21.67 9.27
C LYS A 184 4.84 21.22 8.53
N MET A 185 3.87 20.62 9.23
CA MET A 185 2.63 20.10 8.65
C MET A 185 2.92 19.08 7.53
N GLY A 186 3.88 18.19 7.75
CA GLY A 186 4.40 17.29 6.71
C GLY A 186 3.49 16.12 6.35
N ASN A 187 2.54 15.77 7.22
CA ASN A 187 1.61 14.66 6.99
C ASN A 187 0.74 14.87 5.74
N GLY A 188 0.38 13.74 5.13
CA GLY A 188 -0.54 13.69 4.02
C GLY A 188 -1.99 13.60 4.44
N LEU A 189 -2.82 13.31 3.44
CA LEU A 189 -4.25 13.06 3.57
C LEU A 189 -4.60 11.58 3.59
N ASP A 190 -3.66 10.72 3.16
CA ASP A 190 -3.85 9.29 2.93
C ASP A 190 -5.18 8.96 2.23
N SER A 191 -5.49 9.69 1.15
CA SER A 191 -6.81 9.65 0.50
C SER A 191 -7.16 8.30 -0.14
N TYR A 192 -6.16 7.42 -0.26
CA TYR A 192 -6.26 6.12 -0.93
C TYR A 192 -5.94 4.94 0.00
N ASP A 193 -5.65 5.19 1.28
CA ASP A 193 -5.05 4.23 2.23
C ASP A 193 -3.71 3.66 1.73
N PHE A 194 -2.95 4.46 0.97
CA PHE A 194 -1.63 4.10 0.49
C PHE A 194 -0.59 4.15 1.61
N THR A 195 -0.82 4.96 2.63
CA THR A 195 -0.01 5.01 3.86
C THR A 195 1.50 5.12 3.54
N ALA A 196 1.86 6.08 2.68
CA ALA A 196 3.27 6.31 2.38
C ALA A 196 3.96 6.90 3.62
N LEU A 197 4.86 6.13 4.23
CA LEU A 197 5.57 6.52 5.46
C LEU A 197 7.02 6.94 5.18
N PRO A 198 7.58 7.89 5.96
CA PRO A 198 8.92 8.41 5.77
C PRO A 198 9.99 7.54 6.47
N GLY A 199 10.19 6.33 5.96
CA GLY A 199 11.15 5.35 6.51
C GLY A 199 12.63 5.71 6.33
N GLY A 200 12.94 6.76 5.57
CA GLY A 200 14.30 7.15 5.25
C GLY A 200 14.98 6.22 4.26
N GLN A 201 16.31 6.30 4.22
CA GLN A 201 17.19 5.56 3.32
C GLN A 201 18.46 5.14 4.06
N ILE A 202 19.24 4.28 3.42
CA ILE A 202 20.59 3.94 3.85
C ILE A 202 21.59 4.11 2.69
N LEU A 203 22.67 4.86 2.93
CA LEU A 203 23.89 4.87 2.11
C LEU A 203 25.06 5.32 2.99
N GLY A 204 25.91 4.38 3.40
CA GLY A 204 27.07 4.70 4.25
C GLY A 204 26.70 5.32 5.61
N GLY A 205 25.43 5.18 6.00
CA GLY A 205 24.81 5.80 7.16
C GLY A 205 23.30 5.97 6.93
N PHE A 206 22.51 5.84 8.00
CA PHE A 206 21.06 5.98 7.93
C PHE A 206 20.65 7.45 7.92
N TRP A 207 19.63 7.81 7.13
CA TRP A 207 19.14 9.17 7.05
C TRP A 207 17.67 9.28 6.63
N GLY A 208 17.00 10.34 7.10
CA GLY A 208 15.72 10.78 6.54
C GLY A 208 14.47 10.23 7.23
N LEU A 209 14.58 9.52 8.36
CA LEU A 209 13.42 9.09 9.16
C LEU A 209 12.54 10.28 9.52
N GLY A 210 11.24 10.16 9.28
CA GLY A 210 10.28 11.25 9.54
C GLY A 210 10.29 12.37 8.49
N TYR A 211 11.28 12.40 7.60
CA TYR A 211 11.44 13.47 6.61
C TYR A 211 11.20 13.01 5.17
N PHE A 212 11.60 11.78 4.83
CA PHE A 212 11.56 11.29 3.46
C PHE A 212 11.17 9.82 3.40
N GLY A 213 10.33 9.50 2.43
CA GLY A 213 10.05 8.13 2.01
C GLY A 213 10.64 7.89 0.63
N TYR A 214 11.29 6.75 0.47
CA TYR A 214 11.95 6.31 -0.76
C TYR A 214 11.48 4.92 -1.12
N TRP A 215 11.09 4.71 -2.37
CA TRP A 215 10.65 3.40 -2.86
C TRP A 215 11.34 3.06 -4.16
N TRP A 216 11.93 1.87 -4.22
CA TRP A 216 12.52 1.36 -5.45
C TRP A 216 11.49 1.22 -6.56
N SER A 217 11.93 1.54 -7.78
CA SER A 217 11.34 1.04 -9.02
C SER A 217 12.13 -0.18 -9.48
N SER A 218 11.50 -1.14 -10.13
CA SER A 218 12.20 -2.24 -10.81
C SER A 218 12.94 -1.79 -12.08
N THR A 219 12.74 -0.54 -12.52
CA THR A 219 13.36 -0.01 -13.74
C THR A 219 14.83 0.38 -13.51
N GLU A 220 15.73 -0.26 -14.25
CA GLU A 220 17.15 0.10 -14.25
C GLU A 220 17.38 1.37 -15.08
N TYR A 221 18.16 2.32 -14.56
CA TYR A 221 18.57 3.51 -15.30
C TYR A 221 19.85 3.25 -16.11
N LEU A 222 20.90 2.80 -15.42
CA LEU A 222 22.22 2.50 -15.95
C LEU A 222 22.86 1.40 -15.10
N ASN A 223 23.99 0.85 -15.55
CA ASN A 223 24.69 -0.27 -14.88
C ASN A 223 24.85 -0.09 -13.35
N TYR A 224 25.11 1.14 -12.88
CA TYR A 224 25.32 1.47 -11.46
C TYR A 224 24.13 2.19 -10.80
N TYR A 225 23.07 2.51 -11.56
CA TYR A 225 21.98 3.37 -11.10
C TYR A 225 20.61 2.69 -11.27
N GLY A 226 19.80 2.72 -10.23
CA GLY A 226 18.40 2.27 -10.23
C GLY A 226 17.43 3.44 -10.08
N HIS A 227 16.24 3.31 -10.65
CA HIS A 227 15.17 4.30 -10.46
C HIS A 227 14.49 4.12 -9.10
N TYR A 228 14.03 5.23 -8.53
CA TYR A 228 13.23 5.25 -7.32
C TYR A 228 12.25 6.42 -7.35
N VAL A 229 11.16 6.29 -6.60
CA VAL A 229 10.25 7.39 -6.31
C VAL A 229 10.44 7.88 -4.88
N SER A 230 10.16 9.16 -4.65
CA SER A 230 10.28 9.75 -3.33
C SER A 230 9.21 10.78 -3.02
N MET A 231 8.91 10.87 -1.72
CA MET A 231 8.07 11.90 -1.14
C MET A 231 8.83 12.53 0.04
N GLY A 232 8.68 13.84 0.21
CA GLY A 232 9.31 14.58 1.30
C GLY A 232 8.28 15.29 2.17
N TYR A 233 8.64 15.51 3.44
CA TYR A 233 7.77 16.16 4.41
C TYR A 233 7.32 17.56 3.95
N SER A 234 8.21 18.34 3.33
CA SER A 234 7.92 19.70 2.86
C SER A 234 7.41 19.80 1.42
N TYR A 235 7.18 18.66 0.77
CA TYR A 235 6.76 18.61 -0.63
C TYR A 235 5.47 17.80 -0.78
N ASP A 236 4.61 18.25 -1.69
CA ASP A 236 3.31 17.62 -1.94
C ASP A 236 3.29 16.80 -3.24
N GLN A 237 4.43 16.68 -3.93
CA GLN A 237 4.58 15.93 -5.17
C GLN A 237 5.16 14.53 -4.92
N LEU A 238 4.89 13.61 -5.85
CA LEU A 238 5.64 12.36 -6.01
C LEU A 238 6.73 12.60 -7.04
N TYR A 239 8.00 12.45 -6.64
CA TYR A 239 9.16 12.67 -7.49
C TYR A 239 9.78 11.37 -7.94
N ASP A 240 10.24 11.35 -9.19
CA ASP A 240 10.90 10.24 -9.84
C ASP A 240 12.39 10.61 -10.02
N TYR A 241 13.28 9.77 -9.51
CA TYR A 241 14.73 9.99 -9.51
C TYR A 241 15.46 8.69 -9.84
N HIS A 242 16.79 8.76 -9.88
CA HIS A 242 17.67 7.61 -9.98
C HIS A 242 18.89 7.84 -9.10
N GLU A 243 19.41 6.78 -8.51
CA GLU A 243 20.58 6.84 -7.66
C GLU A 243 21.35 5.52 -7.68
N PHE A 244 22.56 5.52 -7.12
CA PHE A 244 23.42 4.36 -6.97
C PHE A 244 22.66 3.13 -6.42
N LYS A 245 22.91 1.96 -7.03
CA LYS A 245 22.31 0.68 -6.66
C LYS A 245 22.65 0.21 -5.24
N GLU A 246 23.66 0.84 -4.64
CA GLU A 246 24.11 0.64 -3.28
C GLU A 246 23.22 1.32 -2.23
N PHE A 247 22.26 2.17 -2.61
CA PHE A 247 21.29 2.69 -1.65
C PHE A 247 20.38 1.58 -1.12
N GLY A 248 19.78 1.82 0.04
CA GLY A 248 18.65 1.04 0.52
C GLY A 248 17.41 1.89 0.66
N PHE A 249 16.35 1.46 -0.03
CA PHE A 249 15.02 2.08 -0.01
C PHE A 249 13.96 1.05 0.32
N SER A 250 12.79 1.54 0.71
CA SER A 250 11.63 0.68 0.92
C SER A 250 11.18 0.05 -0.40
N VAL A 251 10.43 -1.05 -0.28
CA VAL A 251 9.76 -1.69 -1.41
C VAL A 251 8.28 -1.75 -1.09
N ARG A 252 7.45 -1.50 -2.11
CA ARG A 252 6.00 -1.65 -2.03
C ARG A 252 5.55 -2.36 -3.28
N CYS A 253 5.08 -3.60 -3.13
CA CYS A 253 4.74 -4.40 -4.29
C CYS A 253 3.38 -3.98 -4.87
N ILE A 254 3.24 -4.24 -6.17
CA ILE A 254 2.01 -4.12 -6.95
C ILE A 254 1.68 -5.50 -7.51
N LYS A 255 0.39 -5.79 -7.68
CA LYS A 255 -0.08 -7.06 -8.24
C LYS A 255 0.12 -7.09 -9.77
N ASP A 256 0.44 -8.26 -10.31
CA ASP A 256 0.59 -8.54 -11.76
C ASP A 256 -0.69 -8.32 -12.59
#